data_AF-A0A848LV18-F1
#
_entry.id   AF-A0A848LV18-F1
#
_cell.length_a   1.000
_cell.length_b   1.000
_cell.length_c   1.000
_cell.angle_alpha   90.00
_cell.angle_beta   90.00
_cell.angle_gamma   90.00
#
_symmetry.space_group_name_H-M   'P 1'
#
loop_
_entity.id
_entity.type
_entity.pdbx_description
1 polymer ?
#
loop_
_entity_poly.entity_id
_entity_poly.type
_entity_poly.pdbx_seq_one_letter_code
_entity_poly.pdbx_strand_id
1 'polypeptide(L)'
;MTLPSRKTLLGNVLSLAALGWIYGGDLSDALRARSAEVSALTSLPSPVMPAVVLALAAAVTAVVLGALVRGKGEDFKGYRLLPILLVGSLFADLVLAESRVPLSSLDIASMSLQRFQGLAQELTTDQAVPDDPRVLQPLLEQLGRPPYLVKGEPLEGYTLQVRKDCEGPVREAPGVRPGTLLYCVAPERKGAWVTLMGMPAERRFGEPGIVSAGGETRFVLVRPLPPDEEPTEAFRDEAADAGTSSLQP
;
A
#
# COMPACT_ATOMS: atom_id res chain seq x y z
N MET A 1 -18.91 16.17 -49.67
CA MET A 1 -19.02 15.44 -48.38
C MET A 1 -18.00 16.02 -47.43
N THR A 2 -18.44 16.62 -46.33
CA THR A 2 -17.55 17.17 -45.31
C THR A 2 -17.13 16.04 -44.37
N LEU A 3 -15.95 15.46 -44.62
CA LEU A 3 -15.31 14.53 -43.69
C LEU A 3 -15.16 15.17 -42.29
N PRO A 4 -15.08 14.36 -41.23
CA PRO A 4 -14.89 14.91 -39.89
C PRO A 4 -13.56 15.67 -39.78
N SER A 5 -13.55 16.69 -38.93
CA SER A 5 -12.39 17.55 -38.73
C SER A 5 -11.25 16.78 -38.07
N ARG A 6 -10.02 17.18 -38.38
CA ARG A 6 -8.82 16.61 -37.73
C ARG A 6 -8.86 16.76 -36.21
N LYS A 7 -9.47 17.84 -35.71
CA LYS A 7 -9.62 18.10 -34.27
C LYS A 7 -10.51 17.05 -33.60
N THR A 8 -11.65 16.74 -34.22
CA THR A 8 -12.59 15.71 -33.72
C THR A 8 -11.96 14.33 -33.72
N LEU A 9 -11.25 13.96 -34.78
CA LEU A 9 -10.52 12.68 -34.84
C LEU A 9 -9.42 12.60 -33.77
N LEU A 10 -8.64 13.66 -33.59
CA LEU A 10 -7.61 13.72 -32.56
C LEU A 10 -8.20 13.58 -31.15
N GLY A 11 -9.34 14.25 -30.88
CA GLY A 11 -10.04 14.13 -29.60
C GLY A 11 -10.50 12.71 -29.31
N ASN A 12 -11.02 11.99 -30.31
CA ASN A 12 -11.40 10.59 -30.18
C ASN A 12 -10.18 9.68 -29.92
N VAL A 13 -9.09 9.88 -30.66
CA VAL A 13 -7.85 9.11 -30.48
C VAL A 13 -7.26 9.32 -29.09
N LEU A 14 -7.17 10.56 -28.62
CA LEU A 14 -6.68 10.88 -27.28
C LEU A 14 -7.60 10.31 -26.20
N SER A 15 -8.92 10.37 -26.39
CA SER A 15 -9.88 9.80 -25.45
C SER A 15 -9.75 8.28 -25.37
N LEU A 16 -9.62 7.61 -26.51
CA LEU A 16 -9.42 6.17 -26.57
C LEU A 16 -8.09 5.75 -25.94
N ALA A 17 -7.02 6.50 -26.20
CA ALA A 17 -5.72 6.26 -25.58
C ALA A 17 -5.78 6.41 -24.06
N ALA A 18 -6.46 7.44 -23.54
CA ALA A 18 -6.64 7.64 -22.11
C ALA A 18 -7.47 6.52 -21.47
N LEU A 19 -8.61 6.14 -22.09
CA LEU A 19 -9.44 5.02 -21.63
C LEU A 19 -8.65 3.70 -21.61
N GLY A 20 -7.90 3.42 -22.68
CA GLY A 20 -7.07 2.22 -22.77
C GLY A 20 -5.94 2.21 -21.75
N TRP A 21 -5.31 3.36 -21.49
CA TRP A 21 -4.23 3.48 -20.50
C TRP A 21 -4.73 3.26 -19.07
N ILE A 22 -5.77 3.99 -18.67
CA ILE A 22 -6.30 3.98 -17.30
C ILE A 22 -6.97 2.62 -17.01
N TYR A 23 -8.05 2.31 -17.74
CA TYR A 23 -8.84 1.13 -17.46
C TYR A 23 -8.16 -0.17 -17.94
N GLY A 24 -7.30 -0.10 -18.96
CA GLY A 24 -6.46 -1.24 -19.34
C GLY A 24 -5.41 -1.54 -18.28
N GLY A 25 -4.82 -0.49 -17.68
CA GLY A 25 -3.93 -0.62 -16.52
C GLY A 25 -4.64 -1.26 -15.33
N ASP A 26 -5.80 -0.75 -14.95
CA ASP A 26 -6.58 -1.27 -13.82
C ASP A 26 -7.03 -2.73 -14.03
N LEU A 27 -7.48 -3.08 -15.24
CA LEU A 27 -7.85 -4.44 -15.58
C LEU A 27 -6.62 -5.37 -15.54
N SER A 28 -5.49 -4.92 -16.08
CA SER A 28 -4.23 -5.66 -16.02
C SER A 28 -3.79 -5.87 -14.56
N ASP A 29 -3.85 -4.85 -13.72
CA ASP A 29 -3.52 -4.94 -12.29
C ASP A 29 -4.46 -5.89 -11.56
N ALA A 30 -5.76 -5.85 -11.83
CA ALA A 30 -6.75 -6.78 -11.24
C ALA A 30 -6.47 -8.24 -11.65
N LEU A 31 -6.05 -8.48 -12.89
CA LEU A 31 -5.70 -9.81 -13.37
C LEU A 31 -4.36 -10.29 -12.79
N ARG A 32 -3.35 -9.41 -12.76
CA ARG A 32 -2.03 -9.69 -12.16
C ARG A 32 -2.13 -9.96 -10.67
N ALA A 33 -2.96 -9.22 -9.95
CA ALA A 33 -3.16 -9.44 -8.51
C ALA A 33 -3.68 -10.85 -8.19
N ARG A 34 -4.44 -11.46 -9.12
CA ARG A 34 -4.98 -12.82 -8.99
C ARG A 34 -3.96 -13.91 -9.33
N SER A 35 -3.01 -13.62 -10.22
CA SER A 35 -2.02 -14.61 -10.67
C SER A 35 -0.66 -14.49 -9.99
N ALA A 36 -0.33 -13.31 -9.46
CA ALA A 36 0.92 -13.07 -8.76
C ALA A 36 1.00 -13.90 -7.48
N GLU A 37 2.21 -14.39 -7.18
CA GLU A 37 2.45 -15.09 -5.91
C GLU A 37 2.14 -14.18 -4.73
N VAL A 38 2.63 -12.93 -4.79
CA VAL A 38 2.36 -11.90 -3.79
C VAL A 38 2.06 -10.57 -4.48
N SER A 39 1.08 -9.86 -3.94
CA SER A 39 0.73 -8.50 -4.36
C SER A 39 0.78 -7.55 -3.17
N ALA A 40 1.42 -6.40 -3.35
CA ALA A 40 1.46 -5.31 -2.38
C ALA A 40 0.15 -4.49 -2.43
N LEU A 41 -0.98 -5.17 -2.29
CA LEU A 41 -2.32 -4.57 -2.28
C LEU A 41 -3.05 -5.00 -1.00
N THR A 42 -3.78 -4.07 -0.40
CA THR A 42 -4.58 -4.33 0.81
C THR A 42 -5.92 -4.99 0.49
N SER A 43 -6.41 -4.82 -0.74
CA SER A 43 -7.64 -5.42 -1.23
C SER A 43 -7.52 -5.75 -2.71
N LEU A 44 -8.26 -6.77 -3.14
CA LEU A 44 -8.25 -7.20 -4.53
C LEU A 44 -8.97 -6.16 -5.41
N PRO A 45 -8.31 -5.61 -6.45
CA PRO A 45 -8.96 -4.68 -7.37
C PRO A 45 -10.11 -5.38 -8.12
N SER A 46 -11.25 -4.71 -8.24
CA SER A 46 -12.38 -5.24 -9.01
C SER A 46 -12.13 -5.06 -10.51
N PRO A 47 -12.19 -6.13 -11.32
CA PRO A 47 -12.03 -6.01 -12.77
C PRO A 47 -13.31 -5.51 -13.47
N VAL A 48 -14.44 -5.46 -12.77
CA VAL A 48 -15.77 -5.26 -13.37
C VAL A 48 -15.89 -3.90 -14.04
N MET A 49 -15.59 -2.82 -13.30
CA MET A 49 -15.76 -1.48 -13.84
C MET A 49 -14.78 -1.18 -15.00
N PRO A 50 -13.47 -1.46 -14.88
CA PRO A 50 -12.55 -1.34 -16.02
C PRO A 50 -12.99 -2.15 -17.24
N ALA A 51 -13.46 -3.38 -17.05
CA ALA A 51 -13.96 -4.22 -18.15
C ALA A 51 -15.21 -3.60 -18.83
N VAL A 52 -16.16 -3.08 -18.05
CA VAL A 52 -17.35 -2.40 -18.59
C VAL A 52 -16.96 -1.16 -19.39
N VAL A 53 -16.07 -0.32 -18.87
CA VAL A 53 -15.63 0.90 -19.57
C VAL A 53 -14.91 0.54 -20.87
N LEU A 54 -14.00 -0.44 -20.86
CA LEU A 54 -13.29 -0.89 -22.05
C LEU A 54 -14.24 -1.51 -23.09
N ALA A 55 -15.23 -2.28 -22.65
CA ALA A 55 -16.26 -2.84 -23.54
C ALA A 55 -17.10 -1.73 -24.20
N LEU A 56 -17.51 -0.72 -23.43
CA LEU A 56 -18.21 0.45 -23.97
C LEU A 56 -17.31 1.25 -24.93
N ALA A 57 -16.03 1.42 -24.61
CA ALA A 57 -15.07 2.10 -25.47
C ALA A 57 -14.92 1.36 -26.81
N ALA A 58 -14.81 0.03 -26.80
CA ALA A 58 -14.77 -0.78 -28.01
C ALA A 58 -16.04 -0.64 -28.86
N ALA A 59 -17.22 -0.66 -28.23
CA ALA A 59 -18.49 -0.48 -28.92
C ALA A 59 -18.60 0.92 -29.56
N VAL A 60 -18.20 1.97 -28.84
CA VAL A 60 -18.20 3.34 -29.37
C VAL A 60 -17.19 3.49 -30.51
N THR A 61 -15.99 2.91 -30.38
CA THR A 61 -15.00 2.92 -31.47
C THR A 61 -15.55 2.24 -32.72
N ALA A 62 -16.28 1.12 -32.59
CA ALA A 62 -16.94 0.48 -33.73
C ALA A 62 -17.99 1.39 -34.40
N VAL A 63 -18.76 2.16 -33.61
CA VAL A 63 -19.70 3.17 -34.13
C VAL A 63 -18.98 4.28 -34.88
N VAL A 64 -17.87 4.79 -34.34
CA VAL A 64 -17.04 5.83 -34.97
C VAL A 64 -16.44 5.33 -36.30
N LEU A 65 -15.86 4.13 -36.30
CA LEU A 65 -15.30 3.52 -37.52
C LEU A 65 -16.39 3.24 -38.57
N GLY A 66 -17.54 2.72 -38.17
CA GLY A 66 -18.67 2.50 -39.07
C GLY A 66 -19.20 3.80 -39.67
N ALA A 67 -19.19 4.91 -38.92
CA ALA A 67 -19.55 6.23 -39.41
C ALA A 67 -18.54 6.77 -40.45
N LEU A 68 -17.24 6.56 -40.20
CA LEU A 68 -16.17 6.91 -41.14
C LEU A 68 -16.29 6.14 -42.46
N VAL A 69 -16.49 4.82 -42.39
CA VAL A 69 -16.67 3.96 -43.58
C VAL A 69 -17.91 4.36 -44.37
N ARG A 70 -18.98 4.80 -43.69
CA ARG A 70 -20.21 5.30 -44.32
C ARG A 70 -20.14 6.76 -44.75
N GLY A 71 -18.98 7.41 -44.64
CA GLY A 71 -18.77 8.81 -45.06
C GLY A 71 -19.61 9.83 -44.29
N LYS A 72 -19.95 9.55 -43.01
CA LYS A 72 -20.72 10.46 -42.17
C LYS A 72 -19.86 11.68 -41.79
N GLY A 73 -20.43 12.87 -41.98
CA GLY A 73 -19.76 14.14 -41.70
C GLY A 73 -19.75 14.54 -40.21
N GLU A 74 -19.14 15.68 -39.93
CA GLU A 74 -18.85 16.21 -38.57
C GLU A 74 -20.07 16.24 -37.62
N ASP A 75 -21.27 16.46 -38.16
CA ASP A 75 -22.52 16.56 -37.38
C ASP A 75 -22.98 15.22 -36.80
N PHE A 76 -22.31 14.11 -37.15
CA PHE A 76 -22.61 12.82 -36.57
C PHE A 76 -22.26 12.79 -35.07
N LYS A 77 -23.31 12.75 -34.23
CA LYS A 77 -23.19 12.75 -32.77
C LYS A 77 -22.29 11.65 -32.20
N GLY A 78 -22.11 10.54 -32.92
CA GLY A 78 -21.26 9.43 -32.48
C GLY A 78 -19.79 9.81 -32.27
N TYR A 79 -19.28 10.84 -32.95
CA TYR A 79 -17.92 11.32 -32.74
C TYR A 79 -17.71 12.02 -31.38
N ARG A 80 -18.78 12.29 -30.62
CA ARG A 80 -18.69 12.89 -29.27
C ARG A 80 -18.72 11.84 -28.16
N LEU A 81 -19.00 10.58 -28.49
CA LEU A 81 -19.25 9.54 -27.49
C LEU A 81 -17.99 9.13 -26.73
N LEU A 82 -16.81 9.04 -27.36
CA LEU A 82 -15.56 8.68 -26.65
C LEU A 82 -15.17 9.73 -25.61
N PRO A 83 -15.13 11.05 -25.92
CA PRO A 83 -14.91 12.07 -24.91
C PRO A 83 -15.94 12.06 -23.78
N ILE A 84 -17.23 11.87 -24.09
CA ILE A 84 -18.29 11.79 -23.08
C ILE A 84 -18.08 10.57 -22.18
N LEU A 85 -17.76 9.42 -22.75
CA LEU A 85 -17.47 8.20 -21.99
C LEU A 85 -16.29 8.40 -21.05
N LEU A 86 -15.19 9.00 -21.52
CA LEU A 86 -14.02 9.31 -20.70
C LEU A 86 -14.37 10.22 -19.53
N VAL A 87 -15.03 11.35 -19.77
CA VAL A 87 -15.39 12.28 -18.69
C VAL A 87 -16.35 11.63 -17.70
N GLY A 88 -17.35 10.90 -18.20
CA GLY A 88 -18.33 10.21 -17.37
C GLY A 88 -17.70 9.11 -16.50
N SER A 89 -16.76 8.34 -17.05
CA SER A 89 -16.07 7.27 -16.32
C SER A 89 -15.13 7.84 -15.25
N LEU A 90 -14.35 8.88 -15.57
CA LEU A 90 -13.49 9.56 -14.59
C LEU A 90 -14.30 10.21 -13.47
N PHE A 91 -15.46 10.78 -13.79
CA PHE A 91 -16.36 11.33 -12.76
C PHE A 91 -16.91 10.24 -11.86
N ALA A 92 -17.33 9.10 -12.41
CA ALA A 92 -17.77 7.96 -11.62
C ALA A 92 -16.66 7.45 -10.68
N ASP A 93 -15.43 7.34 -11.19
CA ASP A 93 -14.27 6.93 -10.38
C ASP A 93 -14.00 7.92 -9.25
N LEU A 94 -14.08 9.23 -9.51
CA LEU A 94 -13.89 10.26 -8.49
C LEU A 94 -14.91 10.12 -7.35
N VAL A 95 -16.19 9.98 -7.68
CA VAL A 95 -17.28 9.82 -6.69
C VAL A 95 -17.10 8.54 -5.86
N LEU A 96 -16.58 7.46 -6.45
CA LEU A 96 -16.32 6.21 -5.74
C LEU A 96 -15.04 6.28 -4.87
N ALA A 97 -14.02 7.00 -5.33
CA ALA A 97 -12.72 7.10 -4.68
C ALA A 97 -12.74 7.97 -3.42
N GLU A 98 -13.62 8.97 -3.33
CA GLU A 98 -13.68 9.92 -2.20
C GLU A 98 -13.93 9.24 -0.84
N SER A 99 -14.40 8.00 -0.84
CA SER A 99 -14.63 7.20 0.38
C SER A 99 -13.39 6.43 0.89
N ARG A 100 -12.25 6.45 0.20
CA ARG A 100 -11.09 5.61 0.53
C ARG A 100 -9.82 6.43 0.60
N VAL A 101 -9.20 6.50 1.78
CA VAL A 101 -7.80 6.95 1.90
C VAL A 101 -6.90 5.78 1.54
N PRO A 102 -6.17 5.80 0.42
CA PRO A 102 -5.31 4.69 0.05
C PRO A 102 -4.02 4.75 0.87
N LEU A 103 -4.00 4.05 2.02
CA LEU A 103 -2.74 3.77 2.71
C LEU A 103 -1.93 2.81 1.86
N SER A 104 -0.65 3.13 1.63
CA SER A 104 0.22 2.23 0.89
C SER A 104 0.54 1.00 1.74
N SER A 105 0.77 -0.13 1.08
CA SER A 105 1.14 -1.37 1.75
C SER A 105 2.46 -1.24 2.53
N LEU A 106 3.35 -0.34 2.08
CA LEU A 106 4.58 0.01 2.79
C LEU A 106 4.30 0.77 4.09
N ASP A 107 3.37 1.71 4.08
CA ASP A 107 3.01 2.49 5.27
C ASP A 107 2.41 1.58 6.33
N ILE A 108 1.49 0.70 5.93
CA ILE A 108 0.88 -0.28 6.84
C ILE A 108 1.95 -1.24 7.38
N ALA A 109 2.83 -1.77 6.52
CA ALA A 109 3.94 -2.62 6.94
C ALA A 109 4.87 -1.93 7.95
N SER A 110 5.19 -0.65 7.72
CA SER A 110 6.06 0.14 8.60
C SER A 110 5.37 0.42 9.94
N MET A 111 4.09 0.76 9.93
CA MET A 111 3.28 0.92 11.14
C MET A 111 3.18 -0.37 11.94
N SER A 112 2.97 -1.52 11.28
CA SER A 112 2.93 -2.82 11.95
C SER A 112 4.29 -3.20 12.55
N LEU A 113 5.40 -2.89 11.87
CA LEU A 113 6.75 -3.07 12.43
C LEU A 113 6.95 -2.20 13.69
N GLN A 114 6.64 -0.91 13.62
CA GLN A 114 6.75 0.01 14.76
C GLN A 114 5.86 -0.44 15.93
N ARG A 115 4.62 -0.85 15.65
CA ARG A 115 3.71 -1.34 16.69
C ARG A 115 4.21 -2.63 17.32
N PHE A 116 4.72 -3.58 16.53
CA PHE A 116 5.33 -4.78 17.08
C PHE A 116 6.56 -4.44 17.93
N GLN A 117 7.39 -3.49 17.51
CA GLN A 117 8.54 -3.03 18.29
C GLN A 117 8.10 -2.46 19.63
N GLY A 118 7.10 -1.57 19.68
CA GLY A 118 6.55 -1.07 20.95
C GLY A 118 6.09 -2.20 21.89
N LEU A 119 5.30 -3.13 21.38
CA LEU A 119 4.81 -4.29 22.15
C LEU A 119 5.94 -5.21 22.62
N ALA A 120 6.94 -5.46 21.78
CA ALA A 120 8.09 -6.28 22.14
C ALA A 120 9.01 -5.55 23.13
N GLN A 121 9.10 -4.22 23.04
CA GLN A 121 9.87 -3.37 23.93
C GLN A 121 9.30 -3.41 25.35
N GLU A 122 7.97 -3.42 25.51
CA GLU A 122 7.30 -3.58 26.82
C GLU A 122 7.60 -4.91 27.52
N LEU A 123 8.00 -5.93 26.76
CA LEU A 123 8.37 -7.25 27.27
C LEU A 123 9.87 -7.42 27.52
N THR A 124 10.67 -6.40 27.24
CA THR A 124 12.11 -6.44 27.51
C THR A 124 12.38 -6.30 29.00
N THR A 125 13.46 -6.93 29.45
CA THR A 125 14.02 -6.69 30.79
C THR A 125 15.22 -5.76 30.67
N ASP A 126 15.70 -5.25 31.81
CA ASP A 126 16.87 -4.36 31.90
C ASP A 126 18.13 -4.92 31.23
N GLN A 127 18.21 -6.25 31.11
CA GLN A 127 19.41 -6.93 30.62
C GLN A 127 19.21 -7.65 29.29
N ALA A 128 17.97 -7.96 28.88
CA ALA A 128 17.74 -8.83 27.74
C ALA A 128 16.39 -8.60 27.04
N VAL A 129 16.41 -8.79 25.72
CA VAL A 129 15.19 -8.87 24.92
C VAL A 129 14.55 -10.28 24.99
N PRO A 130 13.23 -10.42 24.89
CA PRO A 130 12.57 -11.73 24.85
C PRO A 130 12.99 -12.53 23.60
N ASP A 131 13.37 -13.80 23.77
CA ASP A 131 13.78 -14.68 22.67
C ASP A 131 12.90 -15.93 22.53
N ASP A 132 11.89 -16.09 23.40
CA ASP A 132 10.90 -17.18 23.33
C ASP A 132 9.78 -16.81 22.34
N PRO A 133 9.60 -17.58 21.24
CA PRO A 133 8.49 -17.38 20.30
C PRO A 133 7.12 -17.38 20.97
N ARG A 134 6.92 -18.14 22.06
CA ARG A 134 5.62 -18.25 22.74
C ARG A 134 5.19 -16.96 23.42
N VAL A 135 6.15 -16.13 23.81
CA VAL A 135 5.91 -14.82 24.44
C VAL A 135 5.63 -13.76 23.38
N LEU A 136 6.29 -13.87 22.21
CA LEU A 136 6.16 -12.91 21.12
C LEU A 136 4.97 -13.20 20.19
N GLN A 137 4.55 -14.46 20.04
CA GLN A 137 3.46 -14.87 19.14
C GLN A 137 2.12 -14.16 19.45
N PRO A 138 1.69 -13.99 20.71
CA PRO A 138 0.44 -13.29 21.03
C PRO A 138 0.43 -11.82 20.60
N LEU A 139 1.60 -11.19 20.45
CA LEU A 139 1.69 -9.79 20.02
C LEU A 139 1.21 -9.60 18.58
N LEU A 140 1.29 -10.65 17.75
CA LEU A 140 0.89 -10.60 16.35
C LEU A 140 -0.60 -10.34 16.16
N GLU A 141 -1.44 -10.80 17.09
CA GLU A 141 -2.89 -10.62 17.04
C GLU A 141 -3.27 -9.13 17.12
N GLN A 142 -2.45 -8.33 17.82
CA GLN A 142 -2.65 -6.89 17.97
C GLN A 142 -2.24 -6.08 16.74
N LEU A 143 -1.54 -6.69 15.78
CA LEU A 143 -1.09 -6.04 14.55
C LEU A 143 -2.17 -6.05 13.46
N GLY A 144 -3.22 -6.85 13.62
CA GLY A 144 -4.25 -7.04 12.62
C GLY A 144 -3.77 -7.89 11.44
N ARG A 145 -4.10 -7.47 10.21
CA ARG A 145 -3.81 -8.23 8.99
C ARG A 145 -2.63 -7.65 8.20
N PRO A 146 -1.75 -8.48 7.62
CA PRO A 146 -0.72 -8.01 6.71
C PRO A 146 -1.29 -7.35 5.44
N PRO A 147 -0.67 -6.29 4.91
CA PRO A 147 -1.15 -5.56 3.73
C PRO A 147 -0.74 -6.24 2.41
N TYR A 148 -0.93 -7.56 2.30
CA TYR A 148 -0.53 -8.34 1.13
C TYR A 148 -1.62 -9.32 0.71
N LEU A 149 -1.69 -9.58 -0.59
CA LEU A 149 -2.47 -10.67 -1.16
C LEU A 149 -1.54 -11.78 -1.63
N VAL A 150 -1.92 -13.03 -1.39
CA VAL A 150 -1.25 -14.21 -1.94
C VAL A 150 -2.21 -14.85 -2.95
N LYS A 151 -1.83 -14.86 -4.23
CA LYS A 151 -2.70 -15.37 -5.32
C LYS A 151 -4.10 -14.75 -5.32
N GLY A 152 -4.18 -13.45 -4.99
CA GLY A 152 -5.42 -12.68 -4.91
C GLY A 152 -6.21 -12.81 -3.61
N GLU A 153 -5.77 -13.66 -2.66
CA GLU A 153 -6.43 -13.82 -1.37
C GLU A 153 -5.71 -13.01 -0.27
N PRO A 154 -6.44 -12.30 0.60
CA PRO A 154 -5.84 -11.55 1.69
C PRO A 154 -5.24 -12.50 2.74
N LEU A 155 -4.08 -12.15 3.29
CA LEU A 155 -3.51 -12.87 4.42
C LEU A 155 -4.37 -12.67 5.68
N GLU A 156 -4.60 -13.75 6.41
CA GLU A 156 -5.45 -13.74 7.61
C GLU A 156 -4.76 -13.13 8.84
N GLY A 157 -3.44 -13.22 8.91
CA GLY A 157 -2.66 -12.73 10.06
C GLY A 157 -1.16 -12.78 9.82
N TYR A 158 -0.43 -12.13 10.72
CA TYR A 158 1.03 -12.20 10.76
C TYR A 158 1.51 -13.55 11.31
N THR A 159 2.70 -13.95 10.89
CA THR A 159 3.42 -15.09 11.50
C THR A 159 4.77 -14.63 12.03
N LEU A 160 5.41 -15.39 12.91
CA LEU A 160 6.68 -15.02 13.53
C LEU A 160 7.71 -16.13 13.31
N GLN A 161 8.93 -15.73 12.95
CA GLN A 161 10.11 -16.58 12.98
C GLN A 161 11.18 -15.91 13.83
N VAL A 162 11.55 -16.55 14.94
CA VAL A 162 12.64 -16.09 15.80
C VAL A 162 13.95 -16.75 15.36
N ARG A 163 15.01 -15.95 15.21
CA ARG A 163 16.39 -16.38 14.93
C ARG A 163 17.29 -15.87 16.05
N LYS A 164 18.32 -16.63 16.39
CA LYS A 164 19.27 -16.30 17.46
C LYS A 164 20.66 -16.04 16.90
N ASP A 165 21.48 -15.36 17.70
CA ASP A 165 22.89 -15.09 17.43
C ASP A 165 23.11 -14.34 16.10
N CYS A 166 22.25 -13.35 15.82
CA CYS A 166 22.31 -12.55 14.62
C CYS A 166 23.29 -11.37 14.74
N GLU A 167 24.04 -11.07 13.67
CA GLU A 167 24.92 -9.89 13.61
C GLU A 167 24.22 -8.64 13.06
N GLY A 168 22.94 -8.74 12.65
CA GLY A 168 22.19 -7.64 12.06
C GLY A 168 20.77 -8.01 11.63
N PRO A 169 20.05 -7.08 10.98
CA PRO A 169 18.72 -7.34 10.44
C PRO A 169 18.79 -8.35 9.29
N VAL A 170 17.75 -9.18 9.16
CA VAL A 170 17.68 -10.16 8.07
C VAL A 170 17.49 -9.42 6.74
N ARG A 171 18.46 -9.55 5.83
CA ARG A 171 18.42 -8.91 4.50
C ARG A 171 17.72 -9.76 3.45
N GLU A 172 17.82 -11.08 3.59
CA GLU A 172 17.22 -12.05 2.69
C GLU A 172 16.72 -13.28 3.46
N ALA A 173 15.57 -13.80 3.05
CA ALA A 173 14.94 -14.96 3.67
C ALA A 173 14.15 -15.77 2.63
N PRO A 174 14.84 -16.49 1.72
CA PRO A 174 14.18 -17.25 0.67
C PRO A 174 13.28 -18.33 1.27
N GLY A 175 12.09 -18.52 0.68
CA GLY A 175 11.12 -19.53 1.11
C GLY A 175 10.31 -19.16 2.37
N VAL A 176 10.54 -18.00 2.97
CA VAL A 176 9.71 -17.50 4.07
C VAL A 176 8.39 -16.95 3.54
N ARG A 177 7.30 -17.25 4.25
CA ARG A 177 5.95 -16.83 3.85
C ARG A 177 5.81 -15.30 3.95
N PRO A 178 5.06 -14.66 3.05
CA PRO A 178 4.73 -13.24 3.18
C PRO A 178 3.89 -13.01 4.45
N GLY A 179 4.05 -11.84 5.07
CA GLY A 179 3.45 -11.54 6.38
C GLY A 179 4.19 -12.16 7.57
N THR A 180 5.37 -12.75 7.36
CA THR A 180 6.21 -13.25 8.47
C THR A 180 7.07 -12.13 9.03
N LEU A 181 6.96 -11.85 10.33
CA LEU A 181 7.92 -11.06 11.09
C LEU A 181 9.12 -11.95 11.44
N LEU A 182 10.30 -11.52 11.01
CA LEU A 182 11.57 -12.13 11.34
C LEU A 182 12.18 -11.37 12.51
N TYR A 183 12.29 -12.04 13.66
CA TYR A 183 12.84 -11.49 14.89
C TYR A 183 14.24 -12.06 15.11
N CYS A 184 15.27 -11.29 14.80
CA CYS A 184 16.67 -11.71 14.85
C CYS A 184 17.31 -11.19 16.15
N VAL A 185 17.54 -12.08 17.11
CA VAL A 185 18.12 -11.74 18.41
C VAL A 185 19.64 -11.69 18.30
N ALA A 186 20.23 -10.60 18.77
CA ALA A 186 21.67 -10.44 18.86
C ALA A 186 22.28 -11.42 19.88
N PRO A 187 23.58 -11.75 19.77
CA PRO A 187 24.30 -12.46 20.82
C PRO A 187 24.05 -11.84 22.19
N GLU A 188 23.96 -12.69 23.21
CA GLU A 188 23.71 -12.29 24.61
C GLU A 188 22.38 -11.54 24.83
N ARG A 189 21.46 -11.55 23.85
CA ARG A 189 20.12 -10.92 23.93
C ARG A 189 20.15 -9.40 24.19
N LYS A 190 21.25 -8.74 23.82
CA LYS A 190 21.44 -7.28 23.97
C LYS A 190 20.62 -6.43 23.00
N GLY A 191 19.89 -7.06 22.09
CA GLY A 191 18.98 -6.40 21.16
C GLY A 191 18.37 -7.40 20.20
N ALA A 192 17.35 -6.99 19.47
CA ALA A 192 16.79 -7.77 18.38
C ALA A 192 16.36 -6.88 17.21
N TRP A 193 16.75 -7.26 16.01
CA TRP A 193 16.27 -6.64 14.78
C TRP A 193 14.99 -7.32 14.33
N VAL A 194 13.96 -6.53 14.03
CA VAL A 194 12.71 -7.02 13.48
C VAL A 194 12.58 -6.54 12.05
N THR A 195 12.40 -7.48 11.14
CA THR A 195 12.17 -7.25 9.71
C THR A 195 10.89 -7.95 9.28
N LEU A 196 10.21 -7.44 8.26
CA LEU A 196 8.99 -8.04 7.72
C LEU A 196 9.25 -8.68 6.37
N MET A 197 8.77 -9.90 6.19
CA MET A 197 8.67 -10.56 4.89
C MET A 197 7.40 -10.09 4.17
N GLY A 198 7.54 -9.52 2.99
CA GLY A 198 6.46 -8.90 2.24
C GLY A 198 6.89 -8.55 0.82
N MET A 199 6.75 -7.29 0.43
CA MET A 199 7.16 -6.79 -0.88
C MET A 199 8.02 -5.52 -0.73
N PRO A 200 9.10 -5.39 -1.50
CA PRO A 200 9.81 -4.12 -1.68
C PRO A 200 8.88 -3.01 -2.18
N ALA A 201 9.11 -1.77 -1.74
CA ALA A 201 8.29 -0.61 -2.12
C ALA A 201 8.27 -0.38 -3.64
N GLU A 202 9.33 -0.78 -4.34
CA GLU A 202 9.50 -0.60 -5.78
C GLU A 202 8.71 -1.63 -6.60
N ARG A 203 8.16 -2.67 -5.96
CA ARG A 203 7.44 -3.76 -6.63
C ARG A 203 6.03 -3.90 -6.09
N ARG A 204 5.05 -3.93 -7.01
CA ARG A 204 3.63 -4.16 -6.65
C ARG A 204 3.23 -5.63 -6.72
N PHE A 205 3.92 -6.44 -7.54
CA PHE A 205 3.62 -7.84 -7.79
C PHE A 205 4.92 -8.64 -7.91
N GLY A 206 4.91 -9.91 -7.49
CA GLY A 206 6.03 -10.83 -7.72
C GLY A 206 6.25 -11.80 -6.56
N GLU A 207 7.50 -12.27 -6.47
CA GLU A 207 7.97 -13.08 -5.35
C GLU A 207 8.14 -12.22 -4.09
N PRO A 208 7.88 -12.77 -2.89
CA PRO A 208 8.07 -12.03 -1.66
C PRO A 208 9.55 -11.75 -1.41
N GLY A 209 9.82 -10.60 -0.82
CA GLY A 209 11.14 -10.21 -0.31
C GLY A 209 11.05 -9.57 1.06
N ILE A 210 12.20 -9.20 1.63
CA ILE A 210 12.20 -8.35 2.82
C ILE A 210 11.66 -6.97 2.42
N VAL A 211 10.79 -6.40 3.27
CA VAL A 211 10.27 -5.04 3.04
C VAL A 211 11.43 -4.05 3.02
N SER A 212 11.55 -3.31 1.92
CA SER A 212 12.60 -2.33 1.67
C SER A 212 12.03 -1.09 0.98
N ALA A 213 12.74 0.03 1.11
CA ALA A 213 12.46 1.24 0.35
C ALA A 213 13.77 1.93 -0.03
N GLY A 214 13.92 2.33 -1.29
CA GLY A 214 15.18 2.86 -1.82
C GLY A 214 16.31 1.83 -1.84
N GLY A 215 15.98 0.53 -1.90
CA GLY A 215 16.96 -0.56 -1.78
C GLY A 215 17.44 -0.84 -0.36
N GLU A 216 16.98 -0.09 0.65
CA GLU A 216 17.33 -0.30 2.05
C GLU A 216 16.27 -1.11 2.79
N THR A 217 16.70 -2.13 3.52
CA THR A 217 15.83 -2.97 4.36
C THR A 217 15.17 -2.12 5.45
N ARG A 218 13.84 -2.20 5.55
CA ARG A 218 13.10 -1.63 6.68
C ARG A 218 13.18 -2.59 7.86
N PHE A 219 13.72 -2.09 8.96
CA PHE A 219 13.78 -2.81 10.21
C PHE A 219 13.52 -1.87 11.37
N VAL A 220 13.15 -2.46 12.51
CA VAL A 220 13.08 -1.79 13.80
C VAL A 220 13.94 -2.57 14.79
N LEU A 221 14.41 -1.88 15.83
CA LEU A 221 15.33 -2.44 16.81
C LEU A 221 14.67 -2.43 18.18
N VAL A 222 14.58 -3.60 18.79
CA VAL A 222 14.17 -3.79 20.19
C VAL A 222 15.43 -3.87 21.02
N ARG A 223 15.50 -3.10 22.11
CA ARG A 223 16.68 -3.05 23.01
C ARG A 223 16.22 -3.21 24.46
N PRO A 224 17.05 -3.74 25.36
CA PRO A 224 16.81 -3.60 26.79
C PRO A 224 16.65 -2.11 27.14
N LEU A 225 15.65 -1.74 27.96
CA LEU A 225 15.61 -0.39 28.56
C LEU A 225 16.59 -0.36 29.74
N PRO A 226 17.65 0.47 29.73
CA PRO A 226 18.42 0.72 30.93
C PRO A 226 17.52 1.47 31.95
N PRO A 227 17.70 1.21 33.26
CA PRO A 227 16.83 1.77 34.31
C PRO A 227 16.83 3.31 34.42
N ASP A 228 17.76 4.01 33.76
CA ASP A 228 17.93 5.47 33.86
C ASP A 228 17.26 6.27 32.72
N GLU A 229 16.63 5.62 31.74
CA GLU A 229 15.86 6.30 30.69
C GLU A 229 14.36 6.21 30.97
N GLU A 230 13.87 6.97 31.97
CA GLU A 230 12.44 7.29 32.03
C GLU A 230 12.06 8.15 30.81
N PRO A 231 10.85 7.97 30.23
CA PRO A 231 10.37 8.85 29.19
C PRO A 231 10.21 10.25 29.80
N THR A 232 11.13 11.16 29.49
CA THR A 232 11.04 12.55 29.91
C THR A 232 9.67 13.12 29.55
N GLU A 233 8.82 13.30 30.56
CA GLU A 233 7.66 14.19 30.53
C GLU A 233 8.16 15.63 30.38
N ALA A 234 8.71 15.98 29.22
CA ALA A 234 9.33 17.28 28.97
C ALA A 234 8.32 18.43 28.77
N PHE A 235 7.04 18.24 29.06
CA PHE A 235 6.02 19.30 28.93
C PHE A 235 4.89 19.13 29.94
N ARG A 236 5.21 19.21 31.24
CA ARG A 236 4.21 19.53 32.26
C ARG A 236 4.90 20.13 33.48
N ASP A 237 5.26 21.41 33.39
CA ASP A 237 5.28 22.38 34.50
C ASP A 237 6.02 23.67 34.08
N GLU A 238 5.42 24.47 33.20
CA GLU A 238 5.73 25.91 33.07
C GLU A 238 4.44 26.72 32.85
N ALA A 239 3.41 26.42 33.65
CA ALA A 239 2.22 27.27 33.78
C ALA A 239 1.84 27.45 35.25
N ALA A 240 2.83 27.77 36.08
CA ALA A 240 2.60 28.17 37.46
C ALA A 240 3.63 29.20 37.94
N ASP A 241 4.05 30.15 37.08
CA ASP A 241 4.68 31.37 37.57
C ASP A 241 4.58 32.52 36.56
N ALA A 242 3.41 33.17 36.54
CA ALA A 242 3.26 34.49 35.95
C ALA A 242 2.44 35.32 36.92
N GLY A 243 3.16 36.00 37.82
CA GLY A 243 2.60 36.92 38.79
C GLY A 243 1.78 38.02 38.12
N THR A 244 0.56 38.21 38.63
CA THR A 244 -0.16 39.48 38.54
C THR A 244 -0.29 40.04 39.94
N SER A 245 0.76 40.72 40.40
CA SER A 245 0.68 41.70 41.48
C SER A 245 0.52 43.07 40.85
N SER A 246 -0.70 43.63 40.91
CA SER A 246 -0.95 45.03 41.32
C SER A 246 -2.33 45.51 40.88
N LEU A 247 -3.23 45.73 41.84
CA LEU A 247 -4.05 46.94 42.05
C LEU A 247 -5.45 46.62 42.62
N GLN A 248 -5.58 46.85 43.94
CA GLN A 248 -6.79 47.31 44.64
C GLN A 248 -6.30 48.29 45.73
N PRO A 249 -7.13 49.22 46.25
CA PRO A 249 -8.57 49.41 46.04
C PRO A 249 -8.94 50.69 45.27
#